data_AF-A0A2G9SIZ4-F1
#
_entry.id   AF-A0A2G9SIZ4-F1
#
_cell.length_a   1.000
_cell.length_b   1.000
_cell.length_c   1.000
_cell.angle_alpha   90.00
_cell.angle_beta   90.00
_cell.angle_gamma   90.00
#
_symmetry.space_group_name_H-M   'P 1'
#
loop_
_entity.id
_entity.type
_entity.pdbx_description
1 polymer ?
#
loop_
_entity_poly.entity_id
_entity_poly.type
_entity_poly.pdbx_seq_one_letter_code
_entity_poly.pdbx_strand_id
1 'polypeptide(L)'
;IIVENFSLFYSTEEDQLLSPNDLRHYQIIWNMVDDKREGVIPAFRVKFLLRLLRGRLEVDLDKDKLLFKHMCYEMERLHSGGDVTFHDVLSMLSYRSVDIRKSLQLEELLAREQLEYTIEEEVAKQTIRMWLKKCLKRIRAKQQQSCSIIHSLRESQQQELSRFLNPPSIETTQPSDDLNLNNQDNAQPEVLSSTHVF
;
A
#
# COMPACT_ATOMS: atom_id res chain seq x y z
N ILE A 1 34.02 13.53 -34.64
CA ILE A 1 34.67 12.26 -34.22
C ILE A 1 35.57 12.40 -32.98
N ILE A 2 36.87 12.74 -33.05
CA ILE A 2 37.72 12.69 -31.83
C ILE A 2 37.30 13.72 -30.77
N VAL A 3 37.08 14.99 -31.16
CA VAL A 3 36.63 16.05 -30.24
C VAL A 3 35.24 15.74 -29.66
N GLU A 4 34.35 15.22 -30.51
CA GLU A 4 32.99 14.83 -30.12
C GLU A 4 32.98 13.66 -29.12
N ASN A 5 33.80 12.62 -29.34
CA ASN A 5 33.99 11.53 -28.39
C ASN A 5 34.68 12.03 -27.11
N PHE A 6 35.63 12.96 -27.23
CA PHE A 6 36.29 13.54 -26.07
C PHE A 6 35.28 14.27 -25.17
N SER A 7 34.39 15.09 -25.75
CA SER A 7 33.31 15.73 -25.01
C SER A 7 32.28 14.75 -24.44
N LEU A 8 32.01 13.63 -25.15
CA LEU A 8 31.07 12.60 -24.71
C LEU A 8 31.58 11.78 -23.52
N PHE A 9 32.88 11.48 -23.45
CA PHE A 9 33.46 10.60 -22.44
C PHE A 9 34.22 11.34 -21.32
N TYR A 10 34.65 12.58 -21.55
CA TYR A 10 35.49 13.36 -20.62
C TYR A 10 34.90 14.74 -20.29
N SER A 11 33.58 14.85 -20.18
CA SER A 11 32.95 16.08 -19.66
C SER A 11 33.34 16.27 -18.18
N THR A 12 33.55 17.52 -17.75
CA THR A 12 33.91 17.81 -16.35
C THR A 12 32.75 17.48 -15.40
N GLU A 13 33.01 17.24 -14.10
CA GLU A 13 31.92 16.97 -13.13
C GLU A 13 30.84 18.06 -13.10
N GLU A 14 31.17 19.28 -13.51
CA GLU A 14 30.24 20.42 -13.58
C GLU A 14 29.34 20.38 -14.84
N ASP A 15 29.78 19.73 -15.92
CA ASP A 15 29.04 19.62 -17.19
C ASP A 15 28.11 18.39 -17.23
N GLN A 16 28.38 17.38 -16.40
CA GLN A 16 27.58 16.15 -16.36
C GLN A 16 26.34 16.33 -15.49
N LEU A 17 25.17 16.17 -16.10
CA LEU A 17 23.88 16.26 -15.44
C LEU A 17 23.78 15.26 -14.26
N LEU A 18 24.16 14.00 -14.51
CA LEU A 18 24.36 12.98 -13.48
C LEU A 18 25.84 12.67 -13.36
N SER A 19 26.39 12.74 -12.15
CA SER A 19 27.80 12.40 -11.95
C SER A 19 28.04 10.89 -12.05
N PRO A 20 29.28 10.44 -12.32
CA PRO A 20 29.62 9.02 -12.30
C PRO A 20 29.34 8.35 -10.94
N ASN A 21 29.40 9.12 -9.86
CA ASN A 21 29.07 8.65 -8.51
C ASN A 21 27.55 8.43 -8.35
N ASP A 22 26.72 9.32 -8.90
CA ASP A 22 25.26 9.16 -8.90
C ASP A 22 24.85 7.91 -9.68
N LEU A 23 25.46 7.68 -10.86
CA LEU A 23 25.19 6.50 -11.67
C LEU A 23 25.64 5.21 -10.98
N ARG A 24 26.82 5.21 -10.35
CA ARG A 24 27.31 4.05 -9.57
C ARG A 24 26.37 3.76 -8.39
N HIS A 25 25.97 4.78 -7.65
CA HIS A 25 25.05 4.64 -6.52
C HIS A 25 23.72 4.05 -6.99
N TYR A 26 23.13 4.63 -8.05
CA TYR A 26 21.90 4.12 -8.65
C TYR A 26 22.03 2.66 -9.08
N GLN A 27 23.13 2.28 -9.74
CA GLN A 27 23.38 0.91 -10.18
C GLN A 27 23.46 -0.07 -9.00
N ILE A 28 24.10 0.31 -7.89
CA ILE A 28 24.14 -0.51 -6.67
C ILE A 28 22.74 -0.75 -6.14
N ILE A 29 21.94 0.32 -5.98
CA ILE A 29 20.56 0.21 -5.48
C ILE A 29 19.68 -0.59 -6.45
N TRP A 30 19.81 -0.38 -7.76
CA TRP A 30 19.12 -1.17 -8.76
C TRP A 30 19.42 -2.66 -8.59
N ASN A 31 20.70 -3.04 -8.51
CA ASN A 31 21.11 -4.43 -8.36
C ASN A 31 20.63 -5.07 -7.05
N MET A 32 20.34 -4.28 -6.01
CA MET A 32 19.71 -4.79 -4.78
C MET A 32 18.21 -5.07 -4.96
N VAL A 33 17.55 -4.35 -5.87
CA VAL A 33 16.11 -4.51 -6.15
C VAL A 33 15.88 -5.52 -7.26
N ASP A 34 16.69 -5.53 -8.32
CA ASP A 34 16.68 -6.51 -9.40
C ASP A 34 17.56 -7.72 -9.04
N ASP A 35 17.05 -8.53 -8.09
CA ASP A 35 17.74 -9.69 -7.53
C ASP A 35 18.07 -10.77 -8.56
N LYS A 36 17.26 -10.88 -9.61
CA LYS A 36 17.43 -11.86 -10.69
C LYS A 36 18.29 -11.35 -11.85
N ARG A 37 18.66 -10.07 -11.85
CA ARG A 37 19.39 -9.40 -12.95
C ARG A 37 18.66 -9.52 -14.28
N GLU A 38 17.34 -9.39 -14.26
CA GLU A 38 16.51 -9.45 -15.46
C GLU A 38 16.58 -8.12 -16.25
N GLY A 39 17.15 -7.06 -15.66
CA GLY A 39 17.24 -5.74 -16.27
C GLY A 39 15.91 -4.96 -16.24
N VAL A 40 14.90 -5.55 -15.61
CA VAL A 40 13.56 -5.02 -15.44
C VAL A 40 13.06 -5.30 -14.02
N ILE A 41 12.23 -4.40 -13.50
CA ILE A 41 11.52 -4.60 -12.24
C ILE A 41 10.04 -4.26 -12.41
N PRO A 42 9.12 -4.92 -11.71
CA PRO A 42 7.73 -4.50 -11.67
C PRO A 42 7.58 -3.06 -11.18
N ALA A 43 6.70 -2.26 -11.81
CA ALA A 43 6.52 -0.85 -11.47
C ALA A 43 6.29 -0.59 -9.97
N PHE A 44 5.56 -1.47 -9.27
CA PHE A 44 5.33 -1.31 -7.83
C PHE A 44 6.61 -1.43 -6.98
N ARG A 45 7.68 -2.09 -7.47
CA ARG A 45 8.99 -2.19 -6.79
C ARG A 45 9.78 -0.88 -6.87
N VAL A 46 9.47 0.01 -7.82
CA VAL A 46 10.11 1.35 -7.92
C VAL A 46 9.97 2.12 -6.62
N LYS A 47 8.80 2.03 -5.98
CA LYS A 47 8.57 2.67 -4.68
C LYS A 47 9.59 2.27 -3.62
N PHE A 48 10.01 1.00 -3.63
CA PHE A 48 11.05 0.51 -2.72
C PHE A 48 12.43 1.01 -3.15
N LEU A 49 12.75 0.97 -4.44
CA LEU A 49 13.98 1.53 -5.01
C LEU A 49 14.18 2.99 -4.60
N LEU A 50 13.17 3.85 -4.79
CA LEU A 50 13.23 5.28 -4.46
C LEU A 50 13.49 5.55 -2.98
N ARG A 51 13.06 4.65 -2.08
CA ARG A 51 13.31 4.77 -0.62
C ARG A 51 14.73 4.38 -0.22
N LEU A 52 15.42 3.63 -1.07
CA LEU A 52 16.80 3.19 -0.86
C LEU A 52 17.82 4.17 -1.44
N LEU A 53 17.41 5.05 -2.36
CA LEU A 53 18.26 6.12 -2.87
C LEU A 53 18.66 7.09 -1.74
N ARG A 54 19.88 7.61 -1.83
CA ARG A 54 20.54 8.47 -0.84
C ARG A 54 21.37 9.52 -1.55
N GLY A 55 21.74 10.58 -0.82
CA GLY A 55 22.56 11.65 -1.35
C GLY A 55 21.78 12.50 -2.37
N ARG A 56 22.39 12.80 -3.53
CA ARG A 56 21.77 13.68 -4.54
C ARG A 56 20.50 13.11 -5.17
N LEU A 57 20.36 11.78 -5.21
CA LEU A 57 19.19 11.08 -5.76
C LEU A 57 18.13 10.76 -4.69
N GLU A 58 18.34 11.19 -3.45
CA GLU A 58 17.40 10.95 -2.36
C GLU A 58 16.12 11.75 -2.52
N VAL A 59 14.98 11.12 -2.22
CA VAL A 59 13.68 11.80 -2.11
C VAL A 59 13.30 11.84 -0.63
N ASP A 60 13.43 13.02 -0.02
CA ASP A 60 13.10 13.24 1.40
C ASP A 60 11.57 13.11 1.57
N LEU A 61 11.10 12.05 2.23
CA LEU A 61 9.66 11.78 2.36
C LEU A 61 8.92 12.75 3.28
N ASP A 62 9.64 13.50 4.12
CA ASP A 62 9.06 14.48 5.03
C ASP A 62 8.81 15.80 4.29
N LYS A 63 9.68 16.18 3.35
CA LYS A 63 9.57 17.40 2.55
C LYS A 63 8.93 17.17 1.18
N ASP A 64 9.36 16.12 0.49
CA ASP A 64 9.11 15.86 -0.94
C ASP A 64 8.12 14.72 -1.17
N LYS A 65 7.18 14.55 -0.24
CA LYS A 65 6.14 13.51 -0.31
C LYS A 65 5.34 13.54 -1.62
N LEU A 66 5.15 14.73 -2.20
CA LEU A 66 4.42 14.88 -3.46
C LEU A 66 5.27 14.45 -4.66
N LEU A 67 6.54 14.86 -4.72
CA LEU A 67 7.50 14.41 -5.73
C LEU A 67 7.60 12.88 -5.74
N PHE A 68 7.71 12.27 -4.56
CA PHE A 68 7.72 10.82 -4.43
C PHE A 68 6.48 10.15 -5.06
N LYS A 69 5.29 10.73 -4.86
CA LYS A 69 4.06 10.21 -5.50
C LYS A 69 4.08 10.39 -7.01
N HIS A 70 4.57 11.53 -7.50
CA HIS A 70 4.66 11.80 -8.93
C HIS A 70 5.60 10.79 -9.61
N MET A 71 6.77 10.54 -9.03
CA MET A 71 7.73 9.56 -9.55
C MET A 71 7.18 8.13 -9.55
N CYS A 72 6.50 7.73 -8.46
CA CYS A 72 5.84 6.42 -8.43
C CYS A 72 4.76 6.31 -9.52
N TYR A 73 3.91 7.33 -9.65
CA TYR A 73 2.84 7.34 -10.65
C TYR A 73 3.38 7.36 -12.09
N GLU A 74 4.49 8.07 -12.33
CA GLU A 74 5.17 8.09 -13.63
C GLU A 74 5.55 6.68 -14.10
N MET A 75 6.15 5.90 -13.20
CA MET A 75 6.54 4.52 -13.49
C MET A 75 5.35 3.55 -13.52
N GLU A 76 4.32 3.74 -12.70
CA GLU A 76 3.08 2.93 -12.74
C GLU A 76 2.26 3.18 -14.01
N ARG A 77 2.33 4.38 -14.59
CA ARG A 77 1.67 4.71 -15.85
C ARG A 77 2.47 4.22 -17.05
N LEU A 78 3.80 4.16 -16.93
CA LEU A 78 4.67 3.62 -17.96
C LEU A 78 4.31 2.15 -18.23
N HIS A 79 4.35 1.76 -19.51
CA HIS A 79 4.01 0.40 -19.96
C HIS A 79 2.68 -0.15 -19.42
N SER A 80 1.68 0.72 -19.18
CA SER A 80 0.38 0.34 -18.60
C SER A 80 0.49 -0.37 -17.24
N GLY A 81 1.51 -0.06 -16.45
CA GLY A 81 1.76 -0.67 -15.13
C GLY A 81 2.48 -2.01 -15.17
N GLY A 82 3.09 -2.35 -16.30
CA GLY A 82 3.97 -3.51 -16.44
C GLY A 82 5.34 -3.32 -15.79
N ASP A 83 6.32 -4.05 -16.32
CA ASP A 83 7.70 -3.94 -15.86
C ASP A 83 8.37 -2.69 -16.45
N VAL A 84 9.26 -2.11 -15.65
CA VAL A 84 10.08 -0.96 -16.03
C VAL A 84 11.55 -1.38 -16.10
N THR A 85 12.27 -0.81 -17.05
CA THR A 85 13.69 -1.10 -17.27
C THR A 85 14.59 -0.22 -16.38
N PHE A 86 15.86 -0.61 -16.29
CA PHE A 86 16.90 0.22 -15.67
C PHE A 86 16.92 1.65 -16.21
N HIS A 87 16.74 1.79 -17.53
CA HIS A 87 16.79 3.08 -18.22
C HIS A 87 15.54 3.92 -18.00
N ASP A 88 14.37 3.32 -17.85
CA ASP A 88 13.12 4.05 -17.57
C ASP A 88 13.23 4.82 -16.24
N VAL A 89 13.66 4.12 -15.19
CA VAL A 89 13.81 4.70 -13.86
C VAL A 89 14.97 5.69 -13.81
N LEU A 90 16.09 5.41 -14.50
CA LEU A 90 17.22 6.34 -14.60
C LEU A 90 16.83 7.63 -15.33
N SER A 91 16.06 7.52 -16.41
CA SER A 91 15.57 8.68 -17.18
C SER A 91 14.63 9.52 -16.33
N MET A 92 13.68 8.90 -15.62
CA MET A 92 12.85 9.62 -14.67
C MET A 92 13.70 10.35 -13.62
N LEU A 93 14.73 9.70 -13.06
CA LEU A 93 15.62 10.33 -12.08
C LEU A 93 16.38 11.51 -12.65
N SER A 94 16.86 11.44 -13.90
CA SER A 94 17.55 12.56 -14.54
C SER A 94 16.63 13.76 -14.74
N TYR A 95 15.37 13.54 -15.12
CA TYR A 95 14.38 14.63 -15.25
C TYR A 95 13.95 15.25 -13.92
N ARG A 96 13.89 14.46 -12.84
CA ARG A 96 13.31 14.88 -11.56
C ARG A 96 14.34 15.40 -10.55
N SER A 97 15.55 14.87 -10.59
CA SER A 97 16.59 15.13 -9.58
C SER A 97 17.65 16.11 -10.08
N VAL A 98 17.72 16.30 -11.39
CA VAL A 98 18.66 17.22 -12.05
C VAL A 98 17.84 18.15 -12.95
N ASP A 99 18.06 19.45 -12.86
CA ASP A 99 17.37 20.39 -13.76
C ASP A 99 18.02 20.37 -15.14
N ILE A 100 17.62 19.39 -15.94
CA ILE A 100 18.11 19.20 -17.31
C ILE A 100 17.31 20.04 -18.33
N ARG A 101 16.27 20.75 -17.89
CA ARG A 101 15.31 21.48 -18.77
C ARG A 101 15.99 22.54 -19.63
N LYS A 102 17.03 23.18 -19.11
CA LYS A 102 17.82 24.18 -19.85
C LYS A 102 18.69 23.57 -20.96
N SER A 103 18.87 22.25 -20.94
CA SER A 103 19.67 21.50 -21.90
C SER A 103 18.82 20.74 -22.93
N LEU A 104 17.49 20.68 -22.73
CA LEU A 104 16.59 20.01 -23.66
C LEU A 104 16.28 20.86 -24.89
N GLN A 105 16.05 20.18 -26.02
CA GLN A 105 15.47 20.83 -27.20
C GLN A 105 14.00 21.20 -26.95
N LEU A 106 13.47 22.19 -27.69
CA LEU A 106 12.12 22.73 -27.45
C LEU A 106 11.02 21.64 -27.49
N GLU A 107 11.07 20.74 -28.47
CA GLU A 107 10.09 19.67 -28.60
C GLU A 107 10.13 18.70 -27.41
N GLU A 108 11.32 18.26 -27.03
CA GLU A 108 11.54 17.38 -25.89
C GLU A 108 11.10 18.04 -24.57
N LEU A 109 11.40 19.33 -24.42
CA LEU A 109 11.03 20.11 -23.24
C LEU A 109 9.51 20.22 -23.10
N LEU A 110 8.81 20.55 -24.19
CA LEU A 110 7.35 20.65 -24.21
C LEU A 110 6.69 19.29 -23.94
N ALA A 111 7.21 18.22 -24.55
CA ALA A 111 6.72 16.87 -24.30
C ALA A 111 6.91 16.47 -22.83
N ARG A 112 8.05 16.83 -22.23
CA ARG A 112 8.34 16.56 -20.82
C ARG A 112 7.41 17.36 -19.89
N GLU A 113 7.25 18.65 -20.13
CA GLU A 113 6.37 19.51 -19.32
C GLU A 113 4.92 19.03 -19.37
N GLN A 114 4.42 18.68 -20.55
CA GLN A 114 3.08 18.12 -20.71
C GLN A 114 2.91 16.79 -19.96
N LEU A 115 3.92 15.93 -19.99
CA LEU A 115 3.92 14.68 -19.23
C LEU A 115 3.85 14.94 -17.72
N GLU A 116 4.67 15.85 -17.21
CA GLU A 116 4.68 16.20 -15.79
C GLU A 116 3.35 16.78 -15.33
N TYR A 117 2.80 17.75 -16.08
CA TYR A 117 1.48 18.31 -15.79
C TYR A 117 0.38 17.23 -15.72
N THR A 118 0.40 16.28 -16.67
CA THR A 118 -0.55 15.16 -16.68
C THR A 118 -0.40 14.28 -15.43
N ILE A 119 0.83 14.01 -15.00
CA ILE A 119 1.11 13.22 -13.78
C ILE A 119 0.58 13.95 -12.54
N GLU A 120 0.84 15.26 -12.42
CA GLU A 120 0.36 16.06 -11.29
C GLU A 120 -1.18 16.03 -11.20
N GLU A 121 -1.84 16.23 -12.34
CA GLU A 121 -3.30 16.21 -12.43
C GLU A 121 -3.87 14.86 -12.01
N GLU A 122 -3.31 13.75 -12.49
CA GLU A 122 -3.79 12.41 -12.15
C GLU A 122 -3.53 12.04 -10.67
N VAL A 123 -2.37 12.41 -10.12
CA VAL A 123 -2.08 12.20 -8.70
C VAL A 123 -3.02 13.04 -7.83
N ALA A 124 -3.35 14.27 -8.22
CA ALA A 124 -4.34 15.10 -7.54
C ALA A 124 -5.73 14.44 -7.59
N LYS A 125 -6.19 14.01 -8.78
CA LYS A 125 -7.47 13.30 -8.95
C LYS A 125 -7.54 12.05 -8.08
N GLN A 126 -6.51 11.20 -8.09
CA GLN A 126 -6.44 10.00 -7.25
C GLN A 126 -6.48 10.35 -5.76
N THR A 127 -5.77 11.39 -5.34
CA THR A 127 -5.74 11.84 -3.94
C THR A 127 -7.12 12.29 -3.48
N ILE A 128 -7.83 13.10 -4.28
CA ILE A 128 -9.19 13.55 -3.98
C ILE A 128 -10.14 12.35 -3.94
N ARG A 129 -10.09 11.45 -4.93
CA ARG A 129 -10.92 10.23 -4.96
C ARG A 129 -10.71 9.37 -3.71
N MET A 130 -9.46 9.14 -3.30
CA MET A 130 -9.13 8.37 -2.09
C MET A 130 -9.64 9.06 -0.82
N TRP A 131 -9.49 10.38 -0.73
CA TRP A 131 -9.99 11.16 0.41
C TRP A 131 -11.51 11.07 0.52
N LEU A 132 -12.24 11.27 -0.59
CA LEU A 132 -13.70 11.12 -0.63
C LEU A 132 -14.15 9.71 -0.21
N LYS A 133 -13.50 8.67 -0.73
CA LYS A 133 -13.78 7.28 -0.33
C LYS A 133 -13.59 7.08 1.18
N LYS A 134 -12.52 7.63 1.77
CA LYS A 134 -12.27 7.55 3.22
C LYS A 134 -13.33 8.31 4.02
N CYS A 135 -13.71 9.51 3.59
CA CYS A 135 -14.77 10.29 4.21
C CYS A 135 -16.11 9.53 4.21
N LEU A 136 -16.52 8.97 3.07
CA LEU A 136 -17.74 8.18 2.94
C LEU A 136 -17.72 6.92 3.82
N LYS A 137 -16.60 6.19 3.85
CA LYS A 137 -16.44 5.03 4.75
C LYS A 137 -16.61 5.42 6.22
N ARG A 138 -16.04 6.56 6.63
CA ARG A 138 -16.15 7.07 8.00
C ARG A 138 -17.59 7.48 8.34
N ILE A 139 -18.32 8.09 7.41
CA ILE A 139 -19.74 8.43 7.59
C ILE A 139 -20.57 7.15 7.78
N ARG A 140 -20.40 6.15 6.92
CA ARG A 140 -21.12 4.86 7.03
C ARG A 140 -20.81 4.14 8.33
N ALA A 141 -19.55 4.10 8.75
CA ALA A 141 -19.15 3.48 10.02
C ALA A 141 -19.82 4.15 11.23
N LYS A 142 -19.86 5.48 11.27
CA LYS A 142 -20.57 6.23 12.33
C LYS A 142 -22.07 5.95 12.33
N GLN A 143 -22.69 5.89 11.15
CA GLN A 143 -24.11 5.57 11.03
C GLN A 143 -24.41 4.14 11.51
N GLN A 144 -23.58 3.16 11.14
CA GLN A 144 -23.75 1.78 11.58
C GLN A 144 -23.55 1.61 13.08
N GLN A 145 -22.57 2.31 13.67
CA GLN A 145 -22.42 2.37 15.13
C GLN A 145 -23.65 2.98 15.81
N SER A 146 -24.20 4.08 15.29
CA SER A 146 -25.42 4.68 15.86
C SER A 146 -26.63 3.74 15.78
N CYS A 147 -26.82 3.01 14.68
CA CYS A 147 -27.89 2.02 14.56
C CYS A 147 -27.69 0.84 15.52
N SER A 148 -26.44 0.37 15.71
CA SER A 148 -26.12 -0.70 16.66
C SER A 148 -26.35 -0.28 18.12
N ILE A 149 -26.02 0.97 18.47
CA ILE A 149 -26.31 1.54 19.80
C ILE A 149 -27.82 1.64 20.02
N ILE A 150 -28.58 2.15 19.04
CA ILE A 150 -30.05 2.23 19.16
C ILE A 150 -30.67 0.83 19.29
N HIS A 151 -30.17 -0.16 18.54
CA HIS A 151 -30.64 -1.54 18.63
C HIS A 151 -30.41 -2.13 20.01
N SER A 152 -29.18 -2.03 20.53
CA SER A 152 -28.83 -2.55 21.87
C SER A 152 -29.60 -1.84 23.00
N LEU A 153 -29.79 -0.52 22.91
CA LEU A 153 -30.62 0.21 23.87
C LEU A 153 -32.08 -0.26 23.83
N ARG A 154 -32.63 -0.51 22.63
CA ARG A 154 -34.00 -1.01 22.46
C ARG A 154 -34.17 -2.42 23.01
N GLU A 155 -33.21 -3.31 22.76
CA GLU A 155 -33.20 -4.66 23.33
C GLU A 155 -33.11 -4.64 24.86
N SER A 156 -32.23 -3.82 25.43
CA SER A 156 -32.10 -3.69 26.89
C SER A 156 -33.41 -3.23 27.53
N GLN A 157 -34.09 -2.25 26.91
CA GLN A 157 -35.35 -1.73 27.43
C GLN A 157 -36.49 -2.77 27.30
N GLN A 158 -36.51 -3.56 26.21
CA GLN A 158 -37.45 -4.67 26.04
C GLN A 158 -37.19 -5.81 27.04
N GLN A 159 -35.93 -6.08 27.37
CA GLN A 159 -35.55 -7.11 28.33
C GLN A 159 -35.87 -6.70 29.78
N GLU A 160 -35.79 -5.41 30.11
CA GLU A 160 -36.33 -4.89 31.38
C GLU A 160 -37.85 -5.01 31.43
N LEU A 161 -38.56 -4.56 30.39
CA LEU A 161 -40.01 -4.67 30.29
C LEU A 161 -40.51 -6.13 30.41
N SER A 162 -39.81 -7.09 29.81
CA SER A 162 -40.17 -8.50 29.91
C SER A 162 -39.94 -9.06 31.32
N ARG A 163 -38.88 -8.64 32.03
CA ARG A 163 -38.68 -8.98 33.46
C ARG A 163 -39.77 -8.39 34.36
N PHE A 164 -40.29 -7.20 34.06
CA PHE A 164 -41.40 -6.61 34.81
C PHE A 164 -42.71 -7.37 34.58
N LEU A 165 -42.98 -7.80 33.34
CA LEU A 165 -44.20 -8.52 32.98
C LEU A 165 -44.19 -10.00 33.39
N ASN A 166 -43.02 -10.63 33.42
CA ASN A 166 -42.79 -11.99 33.93
C ASN A 166 -41.84 -11.93 35.12
N PRO A 167 -42.33 -11.63 36.33
CA PRO A 167 -41.49 -11.70 37.52
C PRO A 167 -41.03 -13.15 37.73
N PRO A 168 -39.76 -13.39 38.08
CA PRO A 168 -39.29 -14.73 38.39
C PRO A 168 -40.07 -15.26 39.60
N SER A 169 -40.62 -16.47 39.46
CA SER A 169 -41.26 -17.19 40.56
C SER A 169 -40.27 -17.30 41.72
N ILE A 170 -40.66 -16.84 42.90
CA ILE A 170 -39.87 -16.96 44.13
C ILE A 170 -39.74 -18.45 44.44
N GLU A 171 -38.56 -19.03 44.20
CA GLU A 171 -38.20 -20.33 44.77
C GLU A 171 -38.10 -20.18 46.29
N THR A 172 -39.14 -20.69 46.96
CA THR A 172 -39.12 -20.88 48.41
C THR A 172 -38.08 -21.95 48.72
N THR A 173 -37.06 -21.56 49.47
CA THR A 173 -36.05 -22.43 50.05
C THR A 173 -36.74 -23.45 50.97
N GLN A 174 -36.60 -24.74 50.69
CA GLN A 174 -36.80 -25.81 51.67
C GLN A 174 -35.74 -26.91 51.52
N PRO A 175 -35.40 -27.58 52.64
CA PRO A 175 -34.08 -28.13 52.89
C PRO A 175 -33.88 -29.54 52.35
N SER A 176 -32.61 -29.94 52.38
CA SER A 176 -32.00 -31.25 52.13
C SER A 176 -32.86 -32.46 52.51
N ASP A 177 -32.77 -33.53 51.72
CA ASP A 177 -32.46 -34.87 52.22
C ASP A 177 -31.99 -35.79 51.07
N ASP A 178 -30.82 -36.39 51.29
CA ASP A 178 -30.24 -37.48 50.51
C ASP A 178 -31.13 -38.73 50.54
N LEU A 179 -31.09 -39.56 49.48
CA LEU A 179 -30.82 -41.02 49.54
C LEU A 179 -31.05 -41.73 48.18
N ASN A 180 -29.92 -42.18 47.62
CA ASN A 180 -29.60 -43.54 47.15
C ASN A 180 -30.27 -44.23 45.93
N LEU A 181 -29.38 -44.60 44.98
CA LEU A 181 -29.22 -45.89 44.24
C LEU A 181 -30.46 -46.51 43.56
N ASN A 182 -30.44 -46.94 42.30
CA ASN A 182 -29.49 -47.86 41.65
C ASN A 182 -29.94 -48.10 40.18
N ASN A 183 -28.97 -48.31 39.27
CA ASN A 183 -28.88 -49.26 38.12
C ASN A 183 -30.15 -49.70 37.33
N GLN A 184 -30.16 -49.95 36.01
CA GLN A 184 -29.12 -50.47 35.11
C GLN A 184 -29.58 -50.48 33.63
N ASP A 185 -28.58 -50.50 32.72
CA ASP A 185 -28.50 -51.16 31.40
C ASP A 185 -29.48 -50.80 30.26
N ASN A 186 -28.95 -50.44 29.06
CA ASN A 186 -28.39 -51.44 28.13
C ASN A 186 -27.92 -50.84 26.77
N ALA A 187 -26.89 -51.49 26.20
CA ALA A 187 -26.55 -51.64 24.76
C ALA A 187 -25.73 -50.57 23.99
N GLN A 188 -24.41 -50.80 23.95
CA GLN A 188 -23.50 -50.63 22.79
C GLN A 188 -23.79 -51.75 21.73
N PRO A 189 -23.19 -51.83 20.50
CA PRO A 189 -21.81 -51.43 20.12
C PRO A 189 -21.56 -50.88 18.68
N GLU A 190 -20.32 -50.36 18.49
CA GLU A 190 -19.38 -50.34 17.32
C GLU A 190 -19.90 -49.96 15.89
N VAL A 191 -19.15 -49.30 14.99
CA VAL A 191 -17.84 -49.66 14.41
C VAL A 191 -17.19 -48.50 13.59
N LEU A 192 -15.85 -48.38 13.69
CA LEU A 192 -14.79 -48.18 12.65
C LEU A 192 -14.71 -47.02 11.62
N SER A 193 -13.56 -46.32 11.70
CA SER A 193 -12.57 -46.00 10.62
C SER A 193 -12.96 -44.96 9.53
N SER A 194 -12.09 -44.13 8.93
CA SER A 194 -10.63 -44.08 8.79
C SER A 194 -10.15 -42.65 8.49
N THR A 195 -8.89 -42.42 8.85
CA THR A 195 -7.94 -41.41 8.38
C THR A 195 -7.77 -41.37 6.86
N HIS A 196 -7.63 -40.19 6.24
CA HIS A 196 -6.68 -40.00 5.14
C HIS A 196 -6.08 -38.60 5.08
N VAL A 197 -4.78 -38.62 4.81
CA VAL A 197 -3.82 -37.53 4.62
C VAL A 197 -3.78 -37.19 3.14
N PHE A 198 -3.74 -35.90 2.79
CA PHE A 198 -2.75 -35.22 1.93
C PHE A 198 -3.09 -33.73 1.87
#